data_AF-A0A7C3HL73-F1
#
_entry.id   AF-A0A7C3HL73-F1
#
_cell.length_a   1.000
_cell.length_b   1.000
_cell.length_c   1.000
_cell.angle_alpha   90.00
_cell.angle_beta   90.00
_cell.angle_gamma   90.00
#
_symmetry.space_group_name_H-M   'P 1'
#
loop_
_entity.id
_entity.type
_entity.pdbx_description
1 polymer ?
#
loop_
_entity_poly.entity_id
_entity_poly.type
_entity_poly.pdbx_seq_one_letter_code
_entity_poly.pdbx_strand_id
1 'polypeptide(L)'
;MSKYRETPLDFSRLSTIPLAERGGKVRIEHMGAPHRKGATLTEWLDRLPRLLAADSLRAVVSSILEARRRGRAILWGLGGHVVKCGLAPVIVDLMDRGFITGIAMNGATSIHDFEIALAGCTSEDVESVLPDGRFGSAEETGRLMNEAIRRAQSEDSGLGEALGAALDRLAPAEFAPYSILLQAWRRSIPATVHVAVGTDTPHTHPAASGAAIGEASHRDFRLFCSLVRGLDDGGVYLNVGSAVVLPEVFLKAVSAVRNLQYPLAGFTTVNFDFLQHYRPRVNVVERPHAQAGGAGHSITGHHEILVPLLAALLVEAEP
;
A
#
# COMPACT_ATOMS: atom_id res chain seq x y z
N MET A 1 43.52 -24.22 32.55
CA MET A 1 44.23 -23.25 31.70
C MET A 1 43.46 -23.08 30.41
N SER A 2 43.39 -21.86 29.88
CA SER A 2 42.69 -21.57 28.61
C SER A 2 43.24 -22.46 27.49
N LYS A 3 42.36 -22.94 26.60
CA LYS A 3 42.73 -23.73 25.41
C LYS A 3 43.12 -22.85 24.20
N TYR A 4 42.91 -21.54 24.31
CA TYR A 4 43.22 -20.57 23.26
C TYR A 4 44.65 -20.07 23.39
N ARG A 5 45.33 -19.85 22.26
CA ARG A 5 46.72 -19.34 22.22
C ARG A 5 46.79 -17.84 22.49
N GLU A 6 45.66 -17.17 22.31
CA GLU A 6 45.47 -15.75 22.43
C GLU A 6 45.09 -15.40 23.88
N THR A 7 45.74 -14.38 24.43
CA THR A 7 45.36 -13.80 25.72
C THR A 7 44.28 -12.73 25.51
N PRO A 8 43.24 -12.66 26.37
CA PRO A 8 42.28 -11.56 26.35
C PRO A 8 42.99 -10.20 26.39
N LEU A 9 42.44 -9.22 25.67
CA LEU A 9 42.97 -7.86 25.66
C LEU A 9 42.90 -7.24 27.06
N ASP A 10 43.96 -6.56 27.46
CA ASP A 10 43.98 -5.73 28.66
C ASP A 10 43.40 -4.33 28.34
N PHE A 11 42.25 -4.02 28.92
CA PHE A 11 41.59 -2.73 28.75
C PHE A 11 42.07 -1.65 29.74
N SER A 12 43.08 -1.92 30.59
CA SER A 12 43.60 -0.97 31.59
C SER A 12 44.11 0.35 31.00
N ARG A 13 44.51 0.34 29.72
CA ARG A 13 45.02 1.50 28.97
C ARG A 13 44.02 2.10 28.00
N LEU A 14 42.74 1.70 28.08
CA LEU A 14 41.70 2.23 27.21
C LEU A 14 41.50 3.73 27.48
N SER A 15 41.60 4.56 26.44
CA SER A 15 41.30 5.98 26.56
C SER A 15 39.79 6.20 26.69
N THR A 16 39.39 7.08 27.60
CA THR A 16 37.99 7.46 27.81
C THR A 16 37.83 8.97 27.62
N ILE A 17 36.64 9.40 27.22
CA ILE A 17 36.30 10.81 27.01
C ILE A 17 35.06 11.19 27.85
N PRO A 18 34.98 12.42 28.39
CA PRO A 18 33.80 12.89 29.10
C PRO A 18 32.54 12.90 28.22
N LEU A 19 31.38 12.60 28.84
CA LEU A 19 30.08 12.63 28.13
C LEU A 19 29.80 13.97 27.46
N ALA A 20 30.17 15.08 28.12
CA ALA A 20 29.98 16.44 27.60
C ALA A 20 30.78 16.69 26.31
N GLU A 21 31.96 16.08 26.16
CA GLU A 21 32.82 16.20 24.97
C GLU A 21 32.38 15.26 23.85
N ARG A 22 31.88 14.05 24.19
CA ARG A 22 31.36 13.08 23.21
C ARG A 22 30.12 13.61 22.47
N GLY A 23 29.32 14.42 23.16
CA GLY A 23 28.00 14.84 22.69
C GLY A 23 26.98 13.69 22.64
N GLY A 24 25.79 14.00 22.11
CA GLY A 24 24.70 13.05 21.94
C GLY A 24 23.72 13.47 20.84
N LYS A 25 23.28 12.51 20.02
CA LYS A 25 22.27 12.72 18.97
C LYS A 25 20.85 12.88 19.54
N VAL A 26 20.58 12.26 20.68
CA VAL A 26 19.28 12.34 21.36
C VAL A 26 19.38 13.38 22.48
N ARG A 27 18.46 14.35 22.47
CA ARG A 27 18.41 15.48 23.40
C ARG A 27 17.06 15.52 24.11
N ILE A 28 16.95 16.34 25.16
CA ILE A 28 15.73 16.47 25.96
C ILE A 28 14.56 16.97 25.09
N GLU A 29 14.82 17.82 24.09
CA GLU A 29 13.78 18.27 23.14
C GLU A 29 13.20 17.15 22.25
N HIS A 30 13.85 15.99 22.17
CA HIS A 30 13.37 14.85 21.40
C HIS A 30 12.44 13.93 22.19
N MET A 31 12.35 14.13 23.51
CA MET A 31 11.58 13.26 24.38
C MET A 31 10.09 13.38 24.10
N GLY A 32 9.39 12.24 24.16
CA GLY A 32 7.94 12.23 24.14
C GLY A 32 7.35 12.64 25.49
N ALA A 33 6.05 12.85 25.53
CA ALA A 33 5.29 13.14 26.75
C ALA A 33 4.19 12.08 26.94
N PRO A 34 3.80 11.77 28.20
CA PRO A 34 2.69 10.87 28.47
C PRO A 34 1.39 11.35 27.81
N HIS A 35 0.59 10.39 27.31
CA HIS A 35 -0.77 10.66 26.84
C HIS A 35 -1.66 11.03 28.04
N ARG A 36 -2.64 11.91 27.81
CA ARG A 36 -3.59 12.38 28.82
C ARG A 36 -4.98 11.91 28.42
N LYS A 37 -5.74 11.35 29.36
CA LYS A 37 -7.14 10.98 29.12
C LYS A 37 -7.92 12.18 28.58
N GLY A 38 -8.62 11.99 27.46
CA GLY A 38 -9.41 13.02 26.79
C GLY A 38 -8.62 13.91 25.83
N ALA A 39 -7.31 13.69 25.65
CA ALA A 39 -6.54 14.37 24.62
C ALA A 39 -6.95 13.87 23.23
N THR A 40 -6.90 14.80 22.27
CA THR A 40 -7.13 14.54 20.84
C THR A 40 -6.07 13.62 20.25
N LEU A 41 -6.35 13.05 19.07
CA LEU A 41 -5.36 12.23 18.37
C LEU A 41 -4.21 13.09 17.83
N THR A 42 -4.47 14.36 17.49
CA THR A 42 -3.45 15.36 17.15
C THR A 42 -2.51 15.62 18.33
N GLU A 43 -3.05 15.84 19.52
CA GLU A 43 -2.23 15.96 20.73
C GLU A 43 -1.43 14.67 21.03
N TRP A 44 -2.00 13.49 20.75
CA TRP A 44 -1.26 12.23 20.88
C TRP A 44 -0.07 12.20 19.91
N LEU A 45 -0.25 12.57 18.64
CA LEU A 45 0.82 12.62 17.65
C LEU A 45 1.90 13.62 18.05
N ASP A 46 1.53 14.81 18.52
CA ASP A 46 2.47 15.85 18.96
C ASP A 46 3.31 15.44 20.18
N ARG A 47 2.76 14.55 21.02
CA ARG A 47 3.44 14.05 22.23
C ARG A 47 4.37 12.88 21.98
N LEU A 48 4.36 12.25 20.80
CA LEU A 48 5.35 11.21 20.50
C LEU A 48 6.77 11.82 20.50
N PRO A 49 7.83 11.02 20.74
CA PRO A 49 9.21 11.51 20.57
C PRO A 49 9.45 12.11 19.18
N ARG A 50 10.32 13.12 19.07
CA ARG A 50 10.75 13.68 17.78
C ARG A 50 11.97 12.93 17.26
N LEU A 51 11.76 11.64 17.00
CA LEU A 51 12.80 10.70 16.57
C LEU A 51 12.22 9.62 15.66
N LEU A 52 13.03 9.19 14.69
CA LEU A 52 12.87 7.93 13.95
C LEU A 52 11.44 7.78 13.38
N ALA A 53 10.77 6.66 13.66
CA ALA A 53 9.47 6.33 13.09
C ALA A 53 8.34 7.31 13.50
N ALA A 54 8.44 7.97 14.65
CA ALA A 54 7.46 8.97 15.06
C ALA A 54 7.54 10.21 14.17
N ASP A 55 8.75 10.63 13.78
CA ASP A 55 8.92 11.72 12.81
C ASP A 55 8.54 11.28 11.40
N SER A 56 8.83 10.02 11.02
CA SER A 56 8.34 9.47 9.76
C SER A 56 6.81 9.51 9.70
N LEU A 57 6.10 9.11 10.76
CA LEU A 57 4.64 9.14 10.81
C LEU A 57 4.10 10.57 10.65
N ARG A 58 4.70 11.56 11.35
CA ARG A 58 4.34 12.97 11.19
C ARG A 58 4.56 13.47 9.77
N ALA A 59 5.70 13.12 9.17
CA ALA A 59 6.04 13.52 7.81
C ALA A 59 5.06 12.92 6.79
N VAL A 60 4.64 11.67 6.99
CA VAL A 60 3.62 11.00 6.17
C VAL A 60 2.27 11.71 6.28
N VAL A 61 1.78 11.94 7.50
CA VAL A 61 0.51 12.65 7.74
C VAL A 61 0.53 14.03 7.09
N SER A 62 1.59 14.81 7.33
CA SER A 62 1.78 16.14 6.75
C SER A 62 1.82 16.10 5.22
N SER A 63 2.54 15.15 4.61
CA SER A 63 2.62 15.02 3.15
C SER A 63 1.27 14.71 2.51
N ILE A 64 0.45 13.85 3.14
CA ILE A 64 -0.87 13.49 2.62
C ILE A 64 -1.84 14.68 2.72
N LEU A 65 -1.84 15.38 3.86
CA LEU A 65 -2.66 16.59 4.05
C LEU A 65 -2.28 17.67 3.03
N GLU A 66 -0.99 17.88 2.80
CA GLU A 66 -0.49 18.86 1.84
C GLU A 66 -0.82 18.46 0.40
N ALA A 67 -0.69 17.18 0.05
CA ALA A 67 -1.09 16.68 -1.26
C ALA A 67 -2.58 16.92 -1.53
N ARG A 68 -3.44 16.63 -0.54
CA ARG A 68 -4.88 16.91 -0.62
C ARG A 68 -5.15 18.41 -0.79
N ARG A 69 -4.52 19.25 0.05
CA ARG A 69 -4.66 20.72 0.01
C ARG A 69 -4.27 21.31 -1.34
N ARG A 70 -3.25 20.73 -1.99
CA ARG A 70 -2.75 21.15 -3.31
C ARG A 70 -3.45 20.47 -4.49
N GLY A 71 -4.40 19.56 -4.25
CA GLY A 71 -5.06 18.77 -5.31
C GLY A 71 -4.09 17.86 -6.06
N ARG A 72 -3.04 17.37 -5.40
CA ARG A 72 -2.07 16.40 -5.95
C ARG A 72 -2.56 14.97 -5.74
N ALA A 73 -2.02 14.04 -6.52
CA ALA A 73 -2.44 12.64 -6.42
C ALA A 73 -2.05 12.02 -5.07
N ILE A 74 -2.96 11.24 -4.51
CA ILE A 74 -2.75 10.39 -3.33
C ILE A 74 -3.11 8.97 -3.73
N LEU A 75 -2.09 8.21 -4.12
CA LEU A 75 -2.22 6.89 -4.72
C LEU A 75 -1.96 5.80 -3.68
N TRP A 76 -2.89 4.85 -3.56
CA TRP A 76 -2.79 3.73 -2.63
C TRP A 76 -2.55 2.41 -3.37
N GLY A 77 -1.34 1.88 -3.23
CA GLY A 77 -1.00 0.51 -3.59
C GLY A 77 -1.39 -0.45 -2.47
N LEU A 78 -2.28 -1.41 -2.74
CA LEU A 78 -2.84 -2.34 -1.76
C LEU A 78 -2.44 -3.79 -2.05
N GLY A 79 -1.95 -4.49 -1.02
CA GLY A 79 -1.76 -5.94 -1.00
C GLY A 79 -2.90 -6.68 -0.30
N GLY A 80 -3.02 -7.98 -0.57
CA GLY A 80 -4.21 -8.77 -0.18
C GLY A 80 -4.51 -8.79 1.32
N HIS A 81 -3.47 -8.69 2.17
CA HIS A 81 -3.66 -8.64 3.62
C HIS A 81 -4.47 -7.42 4.08
N VAL A 82 -4.48 -6.31 3.33
CA VAL A 82 -5.29 -5.13 3.68
C VAL A 82 -6.77 -5.50 3.71
N VAL A 83 -7.27 -6.20 2.68
CA VAL A 83 -8.66 -6.65 2.61
C VAL A 83 -8.94 -7.72 3.66
N LYS A 84 -8.02 -8.70 3.81
CA LYS A 84 -8.15 -9.78 4.81
C LYS A 84 -8.25 -9.27 6.25
N CYS A 85 -7.60 -8.14 6.55
CA CYS A 85 -7.67 -7.49 7.85
C CYS A 85 -8.96 -6.67 8.07
N GLY A 86 -9.94 -6.73 7.14
CA GLY A 86 -11.21 -6.04 7.27
C GLY A 86 -11.13 -4.53 7.08
N LEU A 87 -10.13 -4.03 6.36
CA LEU A 87 -9.86 -2.58 6.26
C LEU A 87 -10.64 -1.89 5.14
N ALA A 88 -11.45 -2.61 4.36
CA ALA A 88 -12.26 -2.02 3.30
C ALA A 88 -13.08 -0.80 3.76
N PRO A 89 -13.83 -0.82 4.89
CA PRO A 89 -14.56 0.37 5.37
C PRO A 89 -13.69 1.59 5.62
N VAL A 90 -12.46 1.40 6.13
CA VAL A 90 -11.51 2.48 6.39
C VAL A 90 -11.02 3.08 5.07
N ILE A 91 -10.70 2.23 4.10
CA ILE A 91 -10.29 2.66 2.76
C ILE A 91 -11.44 3.44 2.08
N VAL A 92 -12.68 2.98 2.23
CA VAL A 92 -13.87 3.65 1.67
C VAL A 92 -14.11 5.02 2.30
N ASP A 93 -14.01 5.16 3.63
CA ASP A 93 -14.10 6.48 4.30
C ASP A 93 -13.00 7.43 3.82
N LEU A 94 -11.77 6.94 3.61
CA LEU A 94 -10.68 7.73 3.03
C LEU A 94 -10.96 8.16 1.58
N MET A 95 -11.66 7.34 0.78
CA MET A 95 -12.13 7.75 -0.54
C MET A 95 -13.14 8.90 -0.43
N ASP A 96 -14.13 8.79 0.45
CA ASP A 96 -15.17 9.81 0.66
C ASP A 96 -14.58 11.16 1.10
N ARG A 97 -13.49 11.12 1.85
CA ARG A 97 -12.77 12.31 2.31
C ARG A 97 -11.78 12.87 1.29
N GLY A 98 -11.56 12.20 0.16
CA GLY A 98 -10.59 12.63 -0.85
C GLY A 98 -9.13 12.43 -0.44
N PHE A 99 -8.86 11.49 0.46
CA PHE A 99 -7.50 11.03 0.78
C PHE A 99 -7.03 9.88 -0.13
N ILE A 100 -7.87 9.46 -1.08
CA ILE A 100 -7.54 8.49 -2.12
C ILE A 100 -8.00 9.06 -3.45
N THR A 101 -7.06 9.30 -4.35
CA THR A 101 -7.35 9.76 -5.72
C THR A 101 -7.13 8.67 -6.77
N GLY A 102 -6.58 7.52 -6.36
CA GLY A 102 -6.37 6.36 -7.22
C GLY A 102 -5.83 5.17 -6.44
N ILE A 103 -6.12 3.97 -6.91
CA ILE A 103 -5.80 2.71 -6.24
C ILE A 103 -5.07 1.77 -7.20
N ALA A 104 -4.03 1.09 -6.72
CA ALA A 104 -3.37 0.00 -7.42
C ALA A 104 -3.42 -1.27 -6.56
N MET A 105 -3.93 -2.37 -7.08
CA MET A 105 -4.07 -3.64 -6.39
C MET A 105 -3.16 -4.69 -7.03
N ASN A 106 -2.61 -5.60 -6.24
CA ASN A 106 -2.17 -6.88 -6.80
C ASN A 106 -3.37 -7.82 -6.99
N GLY A 107 -3.19 -8.89 -7.76
CA GLY A 107 -4.29 -9.82 -8.07
C GLY A 107 -4.95 -10.43 -6.82
N ALA A 108 -4.18 -10.89 -5.84
CA ALA A 108 -4.70 -11.36 -4.55
C ALA A 108 -5.63 -10.36 -3.86
N THR A 109 -5.31 -9.06 -3.87
CA THR A 109 -6.19 -8.02 -3.29
C THR A 109 -7.51 -7.96 -4.04
N SER A 110 -7.49 -8.00 -5.37
CA SER A 110 -8.71 -7.97 -6.18
C SER A 110 -9.59 -9.20 -5.95
N ILE A 111 -8.99 -10.39 -5.74
CA ILE A 111 -9.72 -11.62 -5.43
C ILE A 111 -10.44 -11.48 -4.09
N HIS A 112 -9.70 -11.13 -3.03
CA HIS A 112 -10.28 -11.02 -1.69
C HIS A 112 -11.39 -9.98 -1.63
N ASP A 113 -11.23 -8.85 -2.34
CA ASP A 113 -12.23 -7.81 -2.41
C ASP A 113 -13.50 -8.26 -3.16
N PHE A 114 -13.30 -8.98 -4.27
CA PHE A 114 -14.39 -9.52 -5.08
C PHE A 114 -15.20 -10.60 -4.33
N GLU A 115 -14.52 -11.47 -3.59
CA GLU A 115 -15.17 -12.49 -2.75
C GLU A 115 -15.99 -11.88 -1.62
N ILE A 116 -15.43 -10.88 -0.91
CA ILE A 116 -16.19 -10.13 0.11
C ILE A 116 -17.43 -9.50 -0.52
N ALA A 117 -17.31 -8.88 -1.69
CA ALA A 117 -18.42 -8.24 -2.39
C ALA A 117 -19.56 -9.20 -2.74
N LEU A 118 -19.24 -10.46 -3.06
CA LEU A 118 -20.22 -11.47 -3.49
C LEU A 118 -20.79 -12.29 -2.34
N ALA A 119 -19.95 -12.66 -1.37
CA ALA A 119 -20.29 -13.67 -0.37
C ALA A 119 -20.14 -13.18 1.09
N GLY A 120 -19.63 -11.96 1.31
CA GLY A 120 -19.39 -11.41 2.65
C GLY A 120 -18.19 -12.04 3.37
N CYS A 121 -17.44 -12.94 2.72
CA CYS A 121 -16.27 -13.61 3.27
C CYS A 121 -15.21 -13.88 2.20
N THR A 122 -13.99 -14.17 2.63
CA THR A 122 -12.83 -14.52 1.79
C THR A 122 -11.80 -15.27 2.64
N SER A 123 -10.72 -15.75 2.03
CA SER A 123 -9.60 -16.50 2.66
C SER A 123 -10.00 -17.90 3.12
N GLU A 124 -9.89 -18.85 2.19
CA GLU A 124 -9.99 -20.27 2.48
C GLU A 124 -8.84 -20.78 3.39
N ASP A 125 -9.11 -21.86 4.13
CA ASP A 125 -8.09 -22.58 4.89
C ASP A 125 -7.25 -23.45 3.93
N VAL A 126 -6.13 -22.89 3.49
CA VAL A 126 -5.21 -23.51 2.52
C VAL A 126 -4.77 -24.90 2.94
N GLU A 127 -4.44 -25.12 4.22
CA GLU A 127 -3.92 -26.41 4.69
C GLU A 127 -4.97 -27.52 4.54
N SER A 128 -6.25 -27.16 4.70
CA SER A 128 -7.37 -28.10 4.59
C SER A 128 -7.74 -28.50 3.15
N VAL A 129 -7.52 -27.62 2.17
CA VAL A 129 -7.98 -27.79 0.78
C VAL A 129 -6.86 -28.03 -0.24
N LEU A 130 -5.60 -27.82 0.15
CA LEU A 130 -4.48 -28.08 -0.76
C LEU A 130 -4.30 -29.57 -1.09
N PRO A 131 -4.44 -30.53 -0.14
CA PRO A 131 -4.23 -31.96 -0.42
C PRO A 131 -5.18 -32.55 -1.45
N ASP A 132 -6.40 -32.01 -1.58
CA ASP A 132 -7.41 -32.48 -2.55
C ASP A 132 -7.52 -31.60 -3.80
N GLY A 133 -6.62 -30.61 -3.94
CA GLY A 133 -6.51 -29.76 -5.13
C GLY A 133 -7.62 -28.72 -5.27
N ARG A 134 -8.42 -28.47 -4.22
CA ARG A 134 -9.53 -27.49 -4.28
C ARG A 134 -9.09 -26.06 -3.97
N PHE A 135 -7.86 -25.83 -3.52
CA PHE A 135 -7.34 -24.50 -3.26
C PHE A 135 -7.55 -23.55 -4.46
N GLY A 136 -8.23 -22.42 -4.21
CA GLY A 136 -8.49 -21.40 -5.23
C GLY A 136 -9.51 -21.80 -6.30
N SER A 137 -10.30 -22.86 -6.09
CA SER A 137 -11.21 -23.41 -7.11
C SER A 137 -12.67 -22.99 -6.93
N ALA A 138 -12.93 -21.84 -6.29
CA ALA A 138 -14.28 -21.29 -6.18
C ALA A 138 -14.85 -20.94 -7.57
N GLU A 139 -15.98 -21.56 -7.92
CA GLU A 139 -16.63 -21.41 -9.23
C GLU A 139 -17.06 -19.97 -9.48
N GLU A 140 -17.71 -19.32 -8.51
CA GLU A 140 -18.20 -17.95 -8.65
C GLU A 140 -17.04 -16.97 -8.87
N THR A 141 -16.01 -17.00 -8.03
CA THR A 141 -14.82 -16.13 -8.17
C THR A 141 -14.12 -16.38 -9.50
N GLY A 142 -13.80 -17.64 -9.81
CA GLY A 142 -13.08 -18.01 -11.02
C GLY A 142 -13.83 -17.65 -12.30
N ARG A 143 -15.12 -18.00 -12.39
CA ARG A 143 -15.93 -17.74 -13.59
C ARG A 143 -16.27 -16.27 -13.75
N LEU A 144 -16.82 -15.61 -12.72
CA LEU A 144 -17.34 -14.24 -12.82
C LEU A 144 -16.21 -13.22 -13.03
N MET A 145 -15.07 -13.37 -12.36
CA MET A 145 -13.91 -12.52 -12.64
C MET A 145 -13.48 -12.70 -14.10
N ASN A 146 -13.25 -13.94 -14.57
CA ASN A 146 -12.80 -14.15 -15.95
C ASN A 146 -13.81 -13.67 -17.01
N GLU A 147 -15.12 -13.75 -16.75
CA GLU A 147 -16.15 -13.13 -17.59
C GLU A 147 -15.97 -11.60 -17.67
N ALA A 148 -15.76 -10.94 -16.53
CA ALA A 148 -15.47 -9.51 -16.48
C ALA A 148 -14.16 -9.15 -17.21
N ILE A 149 -13.11 -9.97 -17.07
CA ILE A 149 -11.81 -9.77 -17.74
C ILE A 149 -11.95 -9.88 -19.27
N ARG A 150 -12.69 -10.89 -19.76
CA ARG A 150 -12.96 -11.01 -21.21
C ARG A 150 -13.76 -9.81 -21.74
N ARG A 151 -14.72 -9.32 -20.96
CA ARG A 151 -15.48 -8.12 -21.31
C ARG A 151 -14.58 -6.88 -21.35
N ALA A 152 -13.64 -6.73 -20.40
CA ALA A 152 -12.66 -5.65 -20.38
C ALA A 152 -11.84 -5.59 -21.69
N GLN A 153 -11.50 -6.76 -22.23
CA GLN A 153 -10.80 -6.85 -23.51
C GLN A 153 -11.62 -6.21 -24.64
N SER A 154 -12.92 -6.54 -24.75
CA SER A 154 -13.82 -6.01 -25.78
C SER A 154 -14.24 -4.56 -25.59
N GLU A 155 -14.22 -4.06 -24.36
CA GLU A 155 -14.65 -2.69 -24.01
C GLU A 155 -13.46 -1.72 -23.84
N ASP A 156 -12.24 -2.16 -24.18
CA ASP A 156 -11.00 -1.38 -24.04
C ASP A 156 -10.72 -0.85 -22.62
N SER A 157 -11.25 -1.53 -21.59
CA SER A 157 -11.05 -1.18 -20.18
C SER A 157 -9.96 -2.01 -19.50
N GLY A 158 -9.53 -1.54 -18.33
CA GLY A 158 -8.62 -2.28 -17.44
C GLY A 158 -9.33 -3.27 -16.52
N LEU A 159 -8.57 -4.07 -15.76
CA LEU A 159 -9.12 -5.05 -14.81
C LEU A 159 -9.86 -4.38 -13.67
N GLY A 160 -9.28 -3.34 -13.06
CA GLY A 160 -9.90 -2.69 -11.90
C GLY A 160 -11.26 -2.09 -12.23
N GLU A 161 -11.35 -1.40 -13.37
CA GLU A 161 -12.61 -0.87 -13.90
C GLU A 161 -13.62 -1.99 -14.20
N ALA A 162 -13.21 -3.03 -14.93
CA ALA A 162 -14.12 -4.10 -15.32
C ALA A 162 -14.65 -4.90 -14.13
N LEU A 163 -13.82 -5.15 -13.11
CA LEU A 163 -14.24 -5.82 -11.89
C LEU A 163 -15.18 -4.95 -11.07
N GLY A 164 -14.89 -3.65 -10.90
CA GLY A 164 -15.80 -2.72 -10.23
C GLY A 164 -17.17 -2.63 -10.92
N ALA A 165 -17.19 -2.54 -12.25
CA ALA A 165 -18.41 -2.54 -13.05
C ALA A 165 -19.17 -3.86 -12.98
N ALA A 166 -18.47 -5.00 -12.87
CA ALA A 166 -19.10 -6.30 -12.67
C ALA A 166 -19.75 -6.40 -11.29
N LEU A 167 -19.03 -6.00 -10.24
CA LEU A 167 -19.54 -6.01 -8.86
C LEU A 167 -20.74 -5.09 -8.68
N ASP A 168 -20.81 -3.97 -9.41
CA ASP A 168 -21.96 -3.07 -9.32
C ASP A 168 -23.27 -3.73 -9.76
N ARG A 169 -23.19 -4.74 -10.62
CA ARG A 169 -24.33 -5.55 -11.06
C ARG A 169 -24.56 -6.79 -10.20
N LEU A 170 -23.51 -7.36 -9.61
CA LEU A 170 -23.53 -8.70 -9.02
C LEU A 170 -23.56 -8.70 -7.48
N ALA A 171 -22.98 -7.68 -6.84
CA ALA A 171 -22.81 -7.66 -5.39
C ALA A 171 -24.16 -7.48 -4.65
N PRO A 172 -24.50 -8.35 -3.70
CA PRO A 172 -25.62 -8.12 -2.80
C PRO A 172 -25.49 -6.78 -2.07
N ALA A 173 -26.63 -6.10 -1.86
CA ALA A 173 -26.64 -4.77 -1.25
C ALA A 173 -26.03 -4.74 0.17
N GLU A 174 -26.11 -5.86 0.90
CA GLU A 174 -25.52 -6.03 2.23
C GLU A 174 -23.99 -6.00 2.21
N PHE A 175 -23.37 -6.56 1.17
CA PHE A 175 -21.92 -6.72 1.08
C PHE A 175 -21.24 -5.66 0.23
N ALA A 176 -21.98 -5.04 -0.69
CA ALA A 176 -21.49 -3.99 -1.58
C ALA A 176 -20.70 -2.85 -0.87
N PRO A 177 -21.07 -2.37 0.34
CA PRO A 177 -20.29 -1.35 1.06
C PRO A 177 -18.86 -1.78 1.43
N TYR A 178 -18.58 -3.09 1.46
CA TYR A 178 -17.31 -3.67 1.92
C TYR A 178 -16.33 -4.02 0.78
N SER A 179 -16.62 -3.62 -0.46
CA SER A 179 -15.72 -3.81 -1.61
C SER A 179 -15.06 -2.50 -2.04
N ILE A 180 -13.73 -2.45 -1.97
CA ILE A 180 -12.90 -1.34 -2.42
C ILE A 180 -13.08 -1.12 -3.94
N LEU A 181 -13.10 -2.17 -4.76
CA LEU A 181 -13.28 -2.06 -6.22
C LEU A 181 -14.64 -1.45 -6.57
N LEU A 182 -15.71 -1.96 -5.96
CA LEU A 182 -17.05 -1.44 -6.21
C LEU A 182 -17.19 0.01 -5.73
N GLN A 183 -16.69 0.32 -4.54
CA GLN A 183 -16.79 1.67 -3.99
C GLN A 183 -15.94 2.68 -4.79
N ALA A 184 -14.79 2.26 -5.34
CA ALA A 184 -13.98 3.08 -6.24
C ALA A 184 -14.72 3.34 -7.57
N TRP A 185 -15.30 2.30 -8.18
CA TRP A 185 -16.11 2.41 -9.40
C TRP A 185 -17.26 3.40 -9.24
N ARG A 186 -18.05 3.27 -8.17
CA ARG A 186 -19.19 4.18 -7.88
C ARG A 186 -18.78 5.64 -7.66
N ARG A 187 -17.54 5.88 -7.22
CA ARG A 187 -16.97 7.21 -6.98
C ARG A 187 -16.18 7.76 -8.16
N SER A 188 -16.07 6.99 -9.26
CA SER A 188 -15.18 7.33 -10.38
C SER A 188 -13.72 7.53 -9.94
N ILE A 189 -13.28 6.80 -8.90
CA ILE A 189 -11.87 6.76 -8.49
C ILE A 189 -11.19 5.65 -9.30
N PRO A 190 -10.12 5.96 -10.05
CA PRO A 190 -9.46 4.96 -10.88
C PRO A 190 -8.81 3.88 -10.01
N ALA A 191 -9.14 2.62 -10.29
CA ALA A 191 -8.54 1.46 -9.67
C ALA A 191 -7.87 0.59 -10.74
N THR A 192 -6.64 0.13 -10.49
CA THR A 192 -5.88 -0.75 -11.38
C THR A 192 -5.55 -2.06 -10.67
N VAL A 193 -5.51 -3.17 -11.42
CA VAL A 193 -5.09 -4.50 -10.92
C VAL A 193 -3.90 -5.00 -11.72
N HIS A 194 -2.81 -5.26 -11.00
CA HIS A 194 -1.56 -5.75 -11.56
C HIS A 194 -1.36 -7.22 -11.21
N VAL A 195 -1.58 -8.05 -12.21
CA VAL A 195 -1.63 -9.51 -12.09
C VAL A 195 -0.23 -10.10 -12.23
N ALA A 196 0.08 -11.09 -11.39
CA ALA A 196 1.21 -11.99 -11.60
C ALA A 196 0.65 -13.34 -12.08
N VAL A 197 0.81 -13.62 -13.37
CA VAL A 197 0.19 -14.80 -14.00
C VAL A 197 0.67 -16.09 -13.33
N GLY A 198 -0.30 -16.95 -12.98
CA GLY A 198 -0.06 -18.19 -12.23
C GLY A 198 -0.07 -18.03 -10.70
N THR A 199 -0.17 -16.81 -10.16
CA THR A 199 -0.26 -16.58 -8.71
C THR A 199 -1.69 -16.40 -8.21
N ASP A 200 -2.55 -15.82 -9.04
CA ASP A 200 -3.94 -15.52 -8.69
C ASP A 200 -4.86 -16.69 -9.03
N THR A 201 -5.79 -17.03 -8.13
CA THR A 201 -6.65 -18.22 -8.22
C THR A 201 -7.54 -18.25 -9.47
N PRO A 202 -8.09 -17.14 -10.02
CA PRO A 202 -8.85 -17.19 -11.26
C PRO A 202 -8.07 -17.69 -12.48
N HIS A 203 -6.74 -17.74 -12.45
CA HIS A 203 -5.93 -18.22 -13.57
C HIS A 203 -6.06 -19.72 -13.85
N THR A 204 -6.44 -20.52 -12.85
CA THR A 204 -6.58 -21.98 -13.01
C THR A 204 -7.97 -22.38 -13.51
N HIS A 205 -8.92 -21.44 -13.53
CA HIS A 205 -10.30 -21.69 -13.93
C HIS A 205 -10.40 -21.94 -15.45
N PRO A 206 -11.25 -22.87 -15.95
CA PRO A 206 -11.41 -23.15 -17.38
C PRO A 206 -11.81 -21.95 -18.25
N ALA A 207 -12.42 -20.95 -17.62
CA ALA A 207 -12.78 -19.70 -18.29
C ALA A 207 -11.58 -18.73 -18.47
N ALA A 208 -10.41 -19.02 -17.91
CA ALA A 208 -9.27 -18.11 -17.99
C ALA A 208 -8.81 -17.88 -19.43
N SER A 209 -8.60 -16.61 -19.79
CA SER A 209 -8.04 -16.21 -21.09
C SER A 209 -6.78 -15.42 -20.84
N GLY A 210 -5.61 -16.04 -21.09
CA GLY A 210 -4.32 -15.38 -20.92
C GLY A 210 -4.19 -14.10 -21.74
N ALA A 211 -4.78 -14.06 -22.94
CA ALA A 211 -4.83 -12.87 -23.77
C ALA A 211 -5.65 -11.73 -23.12
N ALA A 212 -6.83 -12.05 -22.58
CA ALA A 212 -7.67 -11.05 -21.92
C ALA A 212 -7.04 -10.56 -20.61
N ILE A 213 -6.48 -11.46 -19.80
CA ILE A 213 -5.78 -11.12 -18.55
C ILE A 213 -4.59 -10.21 -18.84
N GLY A 214 -3.75 -10.59 -19.81
CA GLY A 214 -2.56 -9.81 -20.18
C GLY A 214 -2.91 -8.43 -20.72
N GLU A 215 -3.88 -8.34 -21.63
CA GLU A 215 -4.32 -7.07 -22.22
C GLU A 215 -4.93 -6.14 -21.16
N ALA A 216 -5.86 -6.64 -20.34
CA ALA A 216 -6.52 -5.82 -19.32
C ALA A 216 -5.55 -5.36 -18.22
N SER A 217 -4.63 -6.23 -17.75
CA SER A 217 -3.61 -5.83 -16.76
C SER A 217 -2.58 -4.85 -17.35
N HIS A 218 -2.25 -4.99 -18.64
CA HIS A 218 -1.38 -4.03 -19.32
C HIS A 218 -2.06 -2.67 -19.53
N ARG A 219 -3.36 -2.62 -19.81
CA ARG A 219 -4.16 -1.39 -19.81
C ARG A 219 -4.12 -0.70 -18.46
N ASP A 220 -4.31 -1.46 -17.39
CA ASP A 220 -4.18 -0.98 -16.01
C ASP A 220 -2.78 -0.43 -15.71
N PHE A 221 -1.71 -1.06 -16.21
CA PHE A 221 -0.37 -0.51 -16.11
C PHE A 221 -0.23 0.86 -16.80
N ARG A 222 -0.78 1.01 -18.01
CA ARG A 222 -0.76 2.30 -18.74
C ARG A 222 -1.58 3.37 -18.02
N LEU A 223 -2.74 3.02 -17.48
CA LEU A 223 -3.55 3.90 -16.63
C LEU A 223 -2.77 4.30 -15.38
N PHE A 224 -2.14 3.34 -14.69
CA PHE A 224 -1.34 3.60 -13.50
C PHE A 224 -0.15 4.53 -13.78
N CYS A 225 0.52 4.42 -14.94
CA CYS A 225 1.53 5.40 -15.36
C CYS A 225 0.95 6.83 -15.44
N SER A 226 -0.27 6.98 -15.95
CA SER A 226 -0.97 8.27 -16.00
C SER A 226 -1.30 8.81 -14.62
N LEU A 227 -1.66 7.94 -13.67
CA LEU A 227 -1.87 8.32 -12.27
C LEU A 227 -0.56 8.75 -11.60
N VAL A 228 0.53 8.02 -11.82
CA VAL A 228 1.86 8.31 -11.27
C VAL A 228 2.36 9.69 -11.72
N ARG A 229 2.01 10.15 -12.92
CA ARG A 229 2.30 11.54 -13.34
C ARG A 229 1.70 12.58 -12.38
N GLY A 230 0.53 12.31 -11.79
CA GLY A 230 -0.13 13.20 -10.83
C GLY A 230 0.60 13.33 -9.49
N LEU A 231 1.66 12.54 -9.26
CA LEU A 231 2.50 12.65 -8.07
C LEU A 231 3.44 13.86 -8.12
N ASP A 232 3.78 14.35 -9.31
CA ASP A 232 4.74 15.44 -9.47
C ASP A 232 4.40 16.65 -8.60
N ASP A 233 5.43 17.23 -7.98
CA ASP A 233 5.33 18.44 -7.18
C ASP A 233 4.31 18.31 -6.03
N GLY A 234 4.51 17.29 -5.19
CA GLY A 234 3.88 17.16 -3.87
C GLY A 234 2.79 16.10 -3.72
N GLY A 235 2.64 15.16 -4.66
CA GLY A 235 1.75 14.00 -4.46
C GLY A 235 2.37 12.91 -3.58
N VAL A 236 1.56 11.89 -3.25
CA VAL A 236 1.95 10.79 -2.36
C VAL A 236 1.60 9.43 -2.97
N TYR A 237 2.54 8.50 -2.91
CA TYR A 237 2.28 7.08 -3.16
C TYR A 237 2.50 6.24 -1.90
N LEU A 238 1.48 5.51 -1.48
CA LEU A 238 1.53 4.57 -0.36
C LEU A 238 1.55 3.14 -0.88
N ASN A 239 2.60 2.38 -0.59
CA ASN A 239 2.65 0.94 -0.79
C ASN A 239 2.27 0.24 0.53
N VAL A 240 1.10 -0.37 0.58
CA VAL A 240 0.51 -0.97 1.79
C VAL A 240 0.39 -2.49 1.61
N GLY A 241 1.28 -3.24 2.24
CA GLY A 241 1.21 -4.71 2.30
C GLY A 241 1.53 -5.46 1.00
N SER A 242 2.20 -4.81 0.04
CA SER A 242 2.68 -5.45 -1.20
C SER A 242 4.19 -5.52 -1.21
N ALA A 243 4.73 -6.74 -1.09
CA ALA A 243 6.16 -6.97 -0.93
C ALA A 243 6.94 -6.96 -2.27
N VAL A 244 6.30 -7.27 -3.40
CA VAL A 244 7.00 -7.43 -4.70
C VAL A 244 6.25 -6.80 -5.86
N VAL A 245 5.00 -7.23 -6.12
CA VAL A 245 4.27 -6.87 -7.36
C VAL A 245 4.13 -5.36 -7.51
N LEU A 246 3.53 -4.67 -6.52
CA LEU A 246 3.31 -3.22 -6.62
C LEU A 246 4.59 -2.39 -6.52
N PRO A 247 5.59 -2.72 -5.66
CA PRO A 247 6.90 -2.07 -5.70
C PRO A 247 7.57 -2.13 -7.08
N GLU A 248 7.50 -3.28 -7.76
CA GLU A 248 8.06 -3.44 -9.10
C GLU A 248 7.25 -2.64 -10.13
N VAL A 249 5.92 -2.74 -10.13
CA VAL A 249 5.02 -1.97 -11.00
C VAL A 249 5.25 -0.46 -10.85
N PHE A 250 5.29 0.04 -9.62
CA PHE A 250 5.51 1.45 -9.31
C PHE A 250 6.83 1.95 -9.87
N LEU A 251 7.93 1.23 -9.66
CA LEU A 251 9.22 1.66 -10.21
C LEU A 251 9.21 1.69 -11.74
N LYS A 252 8.51 0.75 -12.40
CA LYS A 252 8.37 0.76 -13.86
C LYS A 252 7.52 1.94 -14.33
N ALA A 253 6.46 2.27 -13.61
CA ALA A 253 5.62 3.43 -13.89
C ALA A 253 6.41 4.75 -13.76
N VAL A 254 7.17 4.93 -12.67
CA VAL A 254 8.06 6.09 -12.47
C VAL A 254 9.07 6.19 -13.62
N SER A 255 9.69 5.07 -13.99
CA SER A 255 10.65 5.00 -15.10
C SER A 255 10.00 5.38 -16.43
N ALA A 256 8.80 4.86 -16.72
CA ALA A 256 8.06 5.16 -17.95
C ALA A 256 7.65 6.64 -18.03
N VAL A 257 7.11 7.21 -16.95
CA VAL A 257 6.69 8.62 -16.89
C VAL A 257 7.87 9.55 -17.17
N ARG A 258 9.02 9.32 -16.52
CA ARG A 258 10.25 10.09 -16.74
C ARG A 258 10.81 9.88 -18.15
N ASN A 259 10.80 8.65 -18.65
CA ASN A 259 11.30 8.35 -20.00
C ASN A 259 10.47 9.06 -21.08
N LEU A 260 9.15 9.16 -20.87
CA LEU A 260 8.23 9.95 -21.70
C LEU A 260 8.36 11.47 -21.52
N GLN A 261 9.35 11.94 -20.77
CA GLN A 261 9.67 13.37 -20.56
C GLN A 261 8.60 14.15 -19.79
N TYR A 262 7.73 13.49 -19.03
CA TYR A 262 6.88 14.17 -18.07
C TYR A 262 7.66 14.51 -16.79
N PRO A 263 7.40 15.67 -16.16
CA PRO A 263 7.99 15.98 -14.86
C PRO A 263 7.49 14.97 -13.81
N LEU A 264 8.40 14.50 -12.97
CA LEU A 264 8.10 13.60 -11.85
C LEU A 264 9.17 13.71 -10.76
N ALA A 265 9.02 14.72 -9.91
CA ALA A 265 9.94 15.11 -8.84
C ALA A 265 9.18 15.63 -7.61
N GLY A 266 9.87 15.76 -6.47
CA GLY A 266 9.33 16.44 -5.30
C GLY A 266 8.08 15.80 -4.67
N PHE A 267 7.93 14.48 -4.75
CA PHE A 267 6.80 13.73 -4.19
C PHE A 267 7.21 12.83 -3.02
N THR A 268 6.24 12.39 -2.24
CA THR A 268 6.46 11.51 -1.08
C THR A 268 6.09 10.07 -1.41
N THR A 269 6.88 9.11 -0.95
CA THR A 269 6.50 7.69 -0.96
C THR A 269 6.50 7.10 0.43
N VAL A 270 5.66 6.10 0.64
CA VAL A 270 5.54 5.43 1.94
C VAL A 270 5.45 3.93 1.73
N ASN A 271 6.24 3.15 2.47
CA ASN A 271 6.04 1.72 2.60
C ASN A 271 5.44 1.41 3.98
N PHE A 272 4.21 0.90 3.98
CA PHE A 272 3.51 0.37 5.15
C PHE A 272 3.51 -1.15 5.08
N ASP A 273 4.25 -1.79 5.99
CA ASP A 273 4.32 -3.26 6.06
C ASP A 273 4.82 -3.69 7.44
N PHE A 274 4.37 -4.85 7.95
CA PHE A 274 4.91 -5.43 9.17
C PHE A 274 6.32 -6.02 8.96
N LEU A 275 6.73 -6.22 7.70
CA LEU A 275 8.10 -6.60 7.32
C LEU A 275 8.72 -5.62 6.33
N GLN A 276 9.98 -5.23 6.56
CA GLN A 276 10.72 -4.40 5.63
C GLN A 276 11.50 -5.27 4.64
N HIS A 277 10.93 -5.45 3.44
CA HIS A 277 11.54 -6.21 2.36
C HIS A 277 12.48 -5.36 1.49
N TYR A 278 13.39 -6.03 0.76
CA TYR A 278 14.31 -5.37 -0.16
C TYR A 278 13.56 -4.54 -1.22
N ARG A 279 12.53 -5.10 -1.87
CA ARG A 279 11.84 -4.44 -2.99
C ARG A 279 11.11 -3.17 -2.59
N PRO A 280 10.25 -3.14 -1.55
CA PRO A 280 9.61 -1.89 -1.14
C PRO A 280 10.64 -0.85 -0.65
N ARG A 281 11.67 -1.27 0.10
CA ARG A 281 12.74 -0.36 0.54
C ARG A 281 13.43 0.32 -0.64
N VAL A 282 13.91 -0.46 -1.63
CA VAL A 282 14.68 0.14 -2.72
C VAL A 282 13.79 0.76 -3.80
N ASN A 283 12.68 0.14 -4.17
CA ASN A 283 11.85 0.56 -5.32
C ASN A 283 10.78 1.59 -4.96
N VAL A 284 10.37 1.67 -3.68
CA VAL A 284 9.38 2.66 -3.22
C VAL A 284 10.09 3.76 -2.43
N VAL A 285 10.90 3.42 -1.44
CA VAL A 285 11.43 4.39 -0.46
C VAL A 285 12.71 5.10 -0.93
N GLU A 286 13.58 4.45 -1.73
CA GLU A 286 14.90 5.01 -2.08
C GLU A 286 14.99 5.51 -3.54
N ARG A 287 14.91 4.59 -4.51
CA ARG A 287 15.18 4.87 -5.94
C ARG A 287 14.29 5.96 -6.56
N PRO A 288 12.99 6.09 -6.22
CA PRO A 288 12.15 7.12 -6.83
C PRO A 288 12.69 8.55 -6.61
N HIS A 289 13.43 8.79 -5.54
CA HIS A 289 13.93 10.11 -5.15
C HIS A 289 15.35 10.41 -5.63
N ALA A 290 16.02 9.45 -6.26
CA ALA A 290 17.40 9.63 -6.75
C ALA A 290 17.51 10.86 -7.65
N GLN A 291 18.18 11.90 -7.16
CA GLN A 291 18.38 13.19 -7.85
C GLN A 291 17.10 13.93 -8.26
N ALA A 292 15.94 13.57 -7.69
CA ALA A 292 14.63 14.10 -8.06
C ALA A 292 13.89 14.79 -6.89
N GLY A 293 14.53 14.90 -5.72
CA GLY A 293 13.91 15.44 -4.52
C GLY A 293 12.77 14.56 -3.96
N GLY A 294 12.02 15.10 -3.00
CA GLY A 294 11.00 14.35 -2.28
C GLY A 294 11.57 13.52 -1.13
N ALA A 295 10.73 12.67 -0.53
CA ALA A 295 11.10 11.84 0.61
C ALA A 295 10.40 10.48 0.59
N GLY A 296 11.13 9.44 1.01
CA GLY A 296 10.58 8.11 1.22
C GLY A 296 10.55 7.75 2.70
N HIS A 297 9.48 7.13 3.16
CA HIS A 297 9.31 6.69 4.55
C HIS A 297 8.94 5.21 4.66
N SER A 298 9.47 4.52 5.67
CA SER A 298 9.00 3.20 6.08
C SER A 298 8.29 3.30 7.41
N ILE A 299 7.04 2.81 7.48
CA ILE A 299 6.30 2.63 8.73
C ILE A 299 6.08 1.12 8.91
N THR A 300 6.63 0.58 9.99
CA THR A 300 6.61 -0.87 10.24
C THR A 300 5.58 -1.24 11.30
N GLY A 301 4.68 -2.16 10.96
CA GLY A 301 3.69 -2.71 11.89
C GLY A 301 2.49 -3.33 11.18
N HIS A 302 1.59 -3.91 11.96
CA HIS A 302 0.41 -4.62 11.46
C HIS A 302 -0.63 -3.68 10.84
N HIS A 303 -1.20 -4.08 9.70
CA HIS A 303 -2.09 -3.23 8.90
C HIS A 303 -3.39 -2.88 9.62
N GLU A 304 -3.96 -3.86 10.34
CA GLU A 304 -5.18 -3.74 11.15
C GLU A 304 -5.08 -2.70 12.27
N ILE A 305 -3.87 -2.23 12.59
CA ILE A 305 -3.62 -1.16 13.56
C ILE A 305 -3.15 0.11 12.84
N LEU A 306 -2.18 -0.01 11.94
CA LEU A 306 -1.51 1.14 11.34
C LEU A 306 -2.37 1.88 10.32
N VAL A 307 -3.17 1.17 9.50
CA VAL A 307 -4.02 1.82 8.50
C VAL A 307 -5.15 2.60 9.19
N PRO A 308 -5.89 2.05 10.18
CA PRO A 308 -6.85 2.83 10.96
C PRO A 308 -6.21 3.98 11.73
N LEU A 309 -5.01 3.80 12.28
CA LEU A 309 -4.29 4.88 12.96
C LEU A 309 -3.96 6.02 12.01
N LEU A 310 -3.41 5.72 10.82
CA LEU A 310 -3.15 6.75 9.81
C LEU A 310 -4.44 7.44 9.38
N ALA A 311 -5.50 6.68 9.11
CA ALA A 311 -6.79 7.24 8.73
C ALA A 311 -7.33 8.19 9.80
N ALA A 312 -7.33 7.77 11.07
CA ALA A 312 -7.77 8.60 12.18
C ALA A 312 -6.92 9.87 12.33
N LEU A 313 -5.60 9.78 12.15
CA LEU A 313 -4.70 10.96 12.19
C LEU A 313 -5.00 11.95 11.07
N LEU A 314 -5.32 11.46 9.87
CA LEU A 314 -5.68 12.30 8.73
C LEU A 314 -7.03 13.01 8.98
N VAL A 315 -8.01 12.28 9.53
CA VAL A 315 -9.34 12.83 9.87
C VAL A 315 -9.25 13.87 10.98
N GLU A 316 -8.49 13.61 12.04
CA GLU A 316 -8.33 14.55 13.17
C GLU A 316 -7.59 15.83 12.77
N ALA A 317 -6.71 15.74 11.78
CA ALA A 317 -5.93 16.87 11.28
C ALA A 317 -6.64 17.66 10.16
N GLU A 318 -7.87 17.29 9.78
CA GLU A 318 -8.70 18.12 8.91
C GLU A 318 -9.03 19.45 9.62
N PRO A 319 -8.85 20.60 8.94
CA PRO A 319 -9.17 21.91 9.51
C PRO A 319 -10.68 22.17 9.64
#